data_AF-A0A7S1S303-F1
#
_entry.id   AF-A0A7S1S303-F1
#
_cell.length_a   1.000
_cell.length_b   1.000
_cell.length_c   1.000
_cell.angle_alpha   90.00
_cell.angle_beta   90.00
_cell.angle_gamma   90.00
#
_symmetry.space_group_name_H-M   'P 1'
#
loop_
_entity.id
_entity.type
_entity.pdbx_description
1 polymer ?
#
loop_
_entity_poly.entity_id
_entity_poly.type
_entity_poly.pdbx_seq_one_letter_code
_entity_poly.pdbx_strand_id
1 'polypeptide(L)'
;NSMIGFVLRGLGFGLPGEGFCVGIVASLLAVCAICGIHRCMKMRMRDCTCIKKWMRATGTDKFDDFEMMLLVHEVLMQNTKKLTTAVRVTAGGHTVKTDESNKGIFQQPLSIFVEQGTESIDVELLDARGHKVLASVKLDPIQDVLRPKQLLHEKVMPMKQKSKGVLNPRIKLTVMLESADEAEQGLLSGVDIGLGAEANMMLRQQLQKVLLEEELRETNEMEGGTESHGQGGMSDLELLAKGCCGPLEMFGAWGAKETVFIGVRGPPNSKRYYLGVWKNQESFERAFNKGSPEIDLLRVTSVQPDPGRTEVFAVNYLDGHKVKKKLTFRILDRNRDVWVEMFMLLIKMMHDQKEQKKKTRL
;
A
#
# COMPACT_ATOMS: atom_id res chain seq x y z
N ASN A 1 -20.70 -69.73 -2.47
CA ASN A 1 -19.93 -69.47 -3.72
C ASN A 1 -20.72 -68.95 -4.92
N SER A 2 -22.05 -68.73 -4.86
CA SER A 2 -22.82 -68.23 -6.02
C SER A 2 -23.10 -66.72 -6.09
N MET A 3 -22.76 -65.93 -5.06
CA MET A 3 -22.99 -64.47 -5.11
C MET A 3 -21.85 -63.65 -5.72
N ILE A 4 -20.64 -64.21 -5.84
CA ILE A 4 -19.48 -63.50 -6.40
C ILE A 4 -19.57 -63.38 -7.93
N GLY A 5 -20.28 -64.29 -8.61
CA GLY A 5 -20.39 -64.29 -10.07
C GLY A 5 -21.31 -63.21 -10.66
N PHE A 6 -22.22 -62.64 -9.86
CA PHE A 6 -23.19 -61.65 -10.36
C PHE A 6 -22.63 -60.22 -10.35
N VAL A 7 -21.73 -59.92 -9.42
CA VAL A 7 -21.09 -58.58 -9.32
C VAL A 7 -20.05 -58.39 -10.44
N LEU A 8 -19.36 -59.46 -10.86
CA LEU A 8 -18.37 -59.40 -11.95
C LEU A 8 -18.99 -59.27 -13.35
N ARG A 9 -20.25 -59.67 -13.54
CA ARG A 9 -20.95 -59.50 -14.83
C ARG A 9 -21.55 -58.10 -15.02
N GLY A 10 -21.78 -57.35 -13.94
CA GLY A 10 -22.24 -55.96 -13.99
C GLY A 10 -21.17 -54.95 -14.40
N LEU A 11 -19.88 -55.33 -14.36
CA LEU A 11 -18.74 -54.45 -14.65
C LEU A 11 -18.32 -54.39 -16.14
N GLY A 12 -19.18 -54.80 -17.07
CA GLY A 12 -19.05 -54.42 -18.48
C GLY A 12 -17.84 -54.95 -19.25
N PHE A 13 -17.20 -56.03 -18.79
CA PHE A 13 -16.01 -56.63 -19.45
C PHE A 13 -16.32 -57.44 -20.74
N GLY A 14 -17.46 -57.20 -21.40
CA GLY A 14 -17.99 -58.12 -22.43
C GLY A 14 -18.04 -57.62 -23.87
N LEU A 15 -17.80 -56.34 -24.16
CA LEU A 15 -17.88 -55.82 -25.53
C LEU A 15 -16.57 -55.10 -25.93
N PRO A 16 -15.85 -55.60 -26.95
CA PRO A 16 -14.63 -54.97 -27.44
C PRO A 16 -14.99 -53.70 -28.22
N GLY A 17 -14.86 -52.53 -27.60
CA GLY A 17 -14.94 -51.24 -28.31
C GLY A 17 -15.35 -50.03 -27.48
N GLU A 18 -16.26 -50.19 -26.51
CA GLU A 18 -16.89 -49.02 -25.83
C GLU A 18 -16.62 -48.93 -24.31
N GLY A 19 -16.04 -49.96 -23.71
CA GLY A 19 -15.84 -50.04 -22.24
C GLY A 19 -14.72 -49.16 -21.68
N PHE A 20 -13.79 -48.68 -22.51
CA PHE A 20 -12.59 -47.98 -22.02
C PHE A 20 -12.92 -46.58 -21.47
N CYS A 21 -13.83 -45.84 -22.12
CA CYS A 21 -14.24 -44.51 -21.66
C CYS A 21 -15.05 -44.58 -20.35
N VAL A 22 -15.94 -45.56 -20.20
CA VAL A 22 -16.75 -45.72 -18.99
C VAL A 22 -15.89 -46.08 -17.77
N GLY A 23 -14.87 -46.93 -17.95
CA GLY A 23 -13.94 -47.30 -16.89
C GLY A 23 -13.10 -46.12 -16.37
N ILE A 24 -12.64 -45.23 -17.27
CA ILE A 24 -11.88 -44.03 -16.89
C ILE A 24 -12.78 -43.03 -16.14
N VAL A 25 -14.02 -42.82 -16.60
CA VAL A 25 -14.96 -41.92 -15.93
C VAL A 25 -15.36 -42.45 -14.55
N ALA A 26 -15.63 -43.75 -14.43
CA ALA A 26 -15.99 -44.38 -13.15
C ALA A 26 -14.83 -44.35 -12.14
N SER A 27 -13.60 -44.57 -12.59
CA SER A 27 -12.41 -44.52 -11.73
C SER A 27 -12.07 -43.10 -11.29
N LEU A 28 -12.20 -42.10 -12.18
CA LEU A 28 -12.09 -40.68 -11.79
C LEU A 28 -13.17 -40.30 -10.77
N LEU A 29 -14.42 -40.71 -10.97
CA LEU A 29 -15.51 -40.46 -10.02
C LEU A 29 -15.26 -41.14 -8.67
N ALA A 30 -14.75 -42.38 -8.66
CA ALA A 30 -14.46 -43.11 -7.44
C ALA A 30 -13.28 -42.50 -6.66
N VAL A 31 -12.19 -42.11 -7.34
CA VAL A 31 -11.06 -41.43 -6.70
C VAL A 31 -11.48 -40.05 -6.18
N CYS A 32 -12.27 -39.30 -6.95
CA CYS A 32 -12.85 -38.03 -6.49
C CYS A 32 -13.80 -38.21 -5.30
N ALA A 33 -14.59 -39.29 -5.26
CA ALA A 33 -15.47 -39.59 -4.14
C ALA A 33 -14.69 -40.01 -2.89
N ILE A 34 -13.67 -40.87 -3.02
CA ILE A 34 -12.90 -41.38 -1.88
C ILE A 34 -11.97 -40.29 -1.34
N CYS A 35 -11.22 -39.59 -2.20
CA CYS A 35 -10.38 -38.47 -1.80
C CYS A 35 -11.21 -37.28 -1.33
N GLY A 36 -12.41 -37.07 -1.91
CA GLY A 36 -13.36 -36.05 -1.50
C GLY A 36 -13.95 -36.33 -0.11
N ILE A 37 -14.56 -37.48 0.11
CA ILE A 37 -15.29 -37.79 1.35
C ILE A 37 -14.38 -37.78 2.58
N HIS A 38 -13.14 -38.28 2.49
CA HIS A 38 -12.24 -38.36 3.64
C HIS A 38 -11.63 -37.01 4.03
N ARG A 39 -11.49 -36.07 3.08
CA ARG A 39 -11.07 -34.68 3.35
C ARG A 39 -12.27 -33.75 3.66
N CYS A 40 -13.44 -34.00 3.09
CA CYS A 40 -14.63 -33.14 3.19
C CYS A 40 -15.33 -33.14 4.55
N MET A 41 -15.04 -34.05 5.48
CA MET A 41 -15.68 -33.99 6.80
C MET A 41 -15.19 -32.81 7.67
N LYS A 42 -14.10 -32.15 7.29
CA LYS A 42 -13.64 -30.89 7.90
C LYS A 42 -13.26 -29.80 6.90
N MET A 43 -13.18 -30.11 5.61
CA MET A 43 -12.85 -29.12 4.59
C MET A 43 -14.09 -28.32 4.18
N ARG A 44 -13.93 -27.00 4.08
CA ARG A 44 -14.91 -26.18 3.39
C ARG A 44 -14.87 -26.62 1.92
N MET A 45 -16.02 -26.84 1.28
CA MET A 45 -16.04 -27.24 -0.14
C MET A 45 -15.23 -26.29 -1.05
N ARG A 46 -15.05 -25.04 -0.61
CA ARG A 46 -14.24 -24.01 -1.25
C ARG A 46 -12.72 -24.21 -1.13
N ASP A 47 -12.22 -25.14 -0.32
CA ASP A 47 -10.78 -25.42 -0.23
C ASP A 47 -10.28 -26.24 -1.43
N CYS A 48 -11.18 -26.86 -2.20
CA CYS A 48 -10.85 -27.60 -3.41
C CYS A 48 -10.76 -26.67 -4.63
N THR A 49 -9.57 -26.59 -5.24
CA THR A 49 -9.31 -25.77 -6.44
C THR A 49 -10.20 -26.15 -7.63
N CYS A 50 -10.56 -27.43 -7.80
CA CYS A 50 -11.47 -27.85 -8.86
C CYS A 50 -12.88 -27.31 -8.65
N ILE A 51 -13.36 -27.33 -7.40
CA ILE A 51 -14.68 -26.79 -7.03
C ILE A 51 -14.67 -25.27 -7.17
N LYS A 52 -13.63 -24.57 -6.71
CA LYS A 52 -13.45 -23.12 -6.92
C LYS A 52 -13.54 -22.73 -8.40
N LYS A 53 -12.79 -23.40 -9.27
CA LYS A 53 -12.86 -23.18 -10.72
C LYS A 53 -14.26 -23.44 -11.30
N TRP A 54 -14.95 -24.47 -10.82
CA TRP A 54 -16.31 -24.75 -11.25
C TRP A 54 -17.29 -23.67 -10.77
N MET A 55 -17.24 -23.25 -9.51
CA MET A 55 -18.06 -22.15 -8.98
C MET A 55 -17.80 -20.82 -9.71
N ARG A 56 -16.56 -20.61 -10.18
CA ARG A 56 -16.18 -19.48 -11.05
C ARG A 56 -16.82 -19.60 -12.43
N ALA A 57 -16.74 -20.79 -13.05
CA ALA A 57 -17.30 -21.05 -14.37
C ALA A 57 -18.84 -21.00 -14.40
N THR A 58 -19.52 -21.41 -13.33
CA THR A 58 -20.98 -21.31 -13.21
C THR A 58 -21.47 -19.90 -12.89
N GLY A 59 -20.55 -18.96 -12.60
CA GLY A 59 -20.88 -17.61 -12.16
C GLY A 59 -21.45 -17.52 -10.74
N THR A 60 -21.38 -18.62 -9.97
CA THR A 60 -21.77 -18.63 -8.56
C THR A 60 -20.86 -17.71 -7.75
N ASP A 61 -19.56 -17.81 -8.00
CA ASP A 61 -18.57 -16.89 -7.43
C ASP A 61 -18.12 -15.87 -8.48
N LYS A 62 -18.13 -14.60 -8.06
CA LYS A 62 -17.96 -13.45 -8.96
C LYS A 62 -16.51 -13.04 -9.19
N PHE A 63 -15.57 -13.55 -8.41
CA PHE A 63 -14.14 -13.27 -8.47
C PHE A 63 -13.32 -14.47 -7.94
N ASP A 64 -12.05 -14.53 -8.30
CA ASP A 64 -11.09 -15.53 -7.81
C ASP A 64 -10.45 -15.08 -6.49
N ASP A 65 -9.77 -15.97 -5.74
CA ASP A 65 -9.03 -15.55 -4.55
C ASP A 65 -8.02 -14.45 -4.89
N PHE A 66 -7.88 -13.43 -4.04
CA PHE A 66 -6.87 -12.38 -4.22
C PHE A 66 -6.34 -11.86 -2.88
N GLU A 67 -5.12 -11.33 -2.90
CA GLU A 67 -4.56 -10.55 -1.81
C GLU A 67 -4.86 -9.07 -2.02
N MET A 68 -5.29 -8.41 -0.95
CA MET A 68 -5.60 -7.00 -0.94
C MET A 68 -4.78 -6.31 0.13
N MET A 69 -4.19 -5.17 -0.21
CA MET A 69 -3.55 -4.30 0.76
C MET A 69 -4.45 -3.10 1.05
N LEU A 70 -4.72 -2.87 2.32
CA LEU A 70 -5.56 -1.78 2.81
C LEU A 70 -4.72 -0.84 3.67
N LEU A 71 -4.55 0.41 3.25
CA LEU A 71 -3.94 1.44 4.08
C LEU A 71 -5.02 2.16 4.90
N VAL A 72 -4.96 2.02 6.22
CA VAL A 72 -5.83 2.73 7.16
C VAL A 72 -5.18 4.05 7.55
N HIS A 73 -5.69 5.17 7.03
CA HIS A 73 -5.13 6.50 7.33
C HIS A 73 -5.58 6.99 8.70
N GLU A 74 -6.86 7.29 8.80
CA GLU A 74 -7.47 7.87 9.99
C GLU A 74 -8.97 7.60 10.06
N VAL A 75 -9.51 7.74 11.26
CA VAL A 75 -10.93 7.66 11.59
C VAL A 75 -11.36 9.00 12.16
N LEU A 76 -12.19 9.69 11.39
CA LEU A 76 -12.79 10.96 11.77
C LEU A 76 -14.06 10.67 12.59
N MET A 77 -14.08 11.10 13.84
CA MET A 77 -15.25 10.98 14.70
C MET A 77 -15.38 12.17 15.64
N GLN A 78 -16.61 12.59 15.90
CA GLN A 78 -16.91 13.53 16.96
C GLN A 78 -17.08 12.73 18.25
N ASN A 79 -16.18 12.95 19.21
CA ASN A 79 -16.17 12.20 20.45
C ASN A 79 -16.12 13.14 21.65
N THR A 80 -16.90 12.84 22.68
CA THR A 80 -16.91 13.61 23.93
C THR A 80 -15.81 13.17 24.89
N LYS A 81 -15.24 11.97 24.69
CA LYS A 81 -14.18 11.41 25.53
C LYS A 81 -13.00 10.96 24.67
N LYS A 82 -11.79 11.04 25.22
CA LYS A 82 -10.60 10.44 24.62
C LYS A 82 -10.79 8.92 24.66
N LEU A 83 -10.95 8.30 23.49
CA LEU A 83 -11.03 6.85 23.33
C LEU A 83 -9.78 6.37 22.60
N THR A 84 -9.17 5.31 23.12
CA THR A 84 -8.19 4.52 22.39
C THR A 84 -8.95 3.58 21.47
N THR A 85 -8.60 3.56 20.19
CA THR A 85 -9.34 2.81 19.17
C THR A 85 -8.40 2.01 18.29
N ALA A 86 -8.92 0.98 17.64
CA ALA A 86 -8.21 0.21 16.63
C ALA A 86 -9.14 -0.14 15.47
N VAL A 87 -8.60 -0.36 14.28
CA VAL A 87 -9.38 -0.78 13.11
C VAL A 87 -9.15 -2.26 12.86
N ARG A 88 -10.23 -3.02 12.68
CA ARG A 88 -10.21 -4.43 12.30
C ARG A 88 -10.80 -4.58 10.92
N VAL A 89 -10.14 -5.36 10.07
CA VAL A 89 -10.60 -5.69 8.72
C VAL A 89 -10.83 -7.19 8.66
N THR A 90 -12.02 -7.60 8.23
CA THR A 90 -12.41 -9.01 8.11
C THR A 90 -12.88 -9.31 6.69
N ALA A 91 -12.33 -10.35 6.07
CA ALA A 91 -12.73 -10.82 4.75
C ALA A 91 -12.83 -12.35 4.78
N GLY A 92 -14.04 -12.88 4.69
CA GLY A 92 -14.28 -14.32 4.80
C GLY A 92 -13.77 -14.87 6.15
N GLY A 93 -12.83 -15.80 6.10
CA GLY A 93 -12.16 -16.37 7.28
C GLY A 93 -10.98 -15.56 7.84
N HIS A 94 -10.53 -14.52 7.15
CA HIS A 94 -9.31 -13.79 7.51
C HIS A 94 -9.62 -12.51 8.27
N THR A 95 -8.75 -12.16 9.22
CA THR A 95 -8.91 -10.97 10.05
C THR A 95 -7.56 -10.37 10.37
N VAL A 96 -7.43 -9.06 10.15
CA VAL A 96 -6.25 -8.27 10.49
C VAL A 96 -6.66 -7.01 11.25
N LYS A 97 -5.74 -6.45 12.05
CA LYS A 97 -6.03 -5.35 12.97
C LYS A 97 -4.86 -4.38 13.01
N THR A 98 -5.16 -3.07 13.08
CA THR A 98 -4.16 -2.04 13.36
C THR A 98 -3.76 -2.02 14.84
N ASP A 99 -2.67 -1.32 15.10
CA ASP A 99 -2.30 -0.87 16.44
C ASP A 99 -3.33 0.11 17.01
N GLU A 100 -3.26 0.29 18.32
CA GLU A 100 -4.15 1.17 19.07
C GLU A 100 -3.74 2.65 18.91
N SER A 101 -4.72 3.51 18.62
CA SER A 101 -4.53 4.96 18.47
C SER A 101 -5.53 5.75 19.31
N ASN A 102 -5.01 6.71 20.08
CA ASN A 102 -5.80 7.67 20.86
C ASN A 102 -6.31 8.86 20.03
N LYS A 103 -5.74 9.05 18.85
CA LYS A 103 -6.08 10.16 17.94
C LYS A 103 -6.96 9.70 16.78
N GLY A 104 -7.14 8.39 16.63
CA GLY A 104 -7.78 7.81 15.44
C GLY A 104 -6.92 7.94 14.18
N ILE A 105 -5.63 8.24 14.30
CA ILE A 105 -4.67 8.27 13.19
C ILE A 105 -3.85 6.99 13.29
N PHE A 106 -3.86 6.19 12.23
CA PHE A 106 -3.25 4.86 12.20
C PHE A 106 -2.06 4.81 11.23
N GLN A 107 -2.26 5.28 9.99
CA GLN A 107 -1.25 5.25 8.92
C GLN A 107 -0.59 3.88 8.76
N GLN A 108 -1.38 2.81 8.88
CA GLN A 108 -0.91 1.43 8.93
C GLN A 108 -1.44 0.60 7.75
N PRO A 109 -0.56 -0.08 7.01
CA PRO A 109 -0.95 -0.98 5.93
C PRO A 109 -1.38 -2.32 6.53
N LEU A 110 -2.41 -2.93 5.95
CA LEU A 110 -2.93 -4.22 6.34
C LEU A 110 -3.05 -5.10 5.08
N SER A 111 -2.30 -6.19 5.02
CA SER A 111 -2.49 -7.22 3.98
C SER A 111 -3.54 -8.23 4.44
N ILE A 112 -4.56 -8.48 3.60
CA ILE A 112 -5.61 -9.46 3.88
C ILE A 112 -5.91 -10.30 2.65
N PHE A 113 -5.98 -11.62 2.85
CA PHE A 113 -6.42 -12.56 1.84
C PHE A 113 -7.94 -12.56 1.74
N VAL A 114 -8.46 -12.34 0.54
CA VAL A 114 -9.90 -12.33 0.24
C VAL A 114 -10.25 -13.63 -0.47
N GLU A 115 -10.89 -14.55 0.26
CA GLU A 115 -11.35 -15.82 -0.29
C GLU A 115 -12.45 -15.61 -1.35
N GLN A 116 -12.41 -16.43 -2.39
CA GLN A 116 -13.43 -16.55 -3.41
C GLN A 116 -14.81 -16.77 -2.78
N GLY A 117 -15.78 -15.98 -3.26
CA GLY A 117 -17.15 -16.01 -2.76
C GLY A 117 -17.34 -15.31 -1.41
N THR A 118 -16.37 -14.47 -1.00
CA THR A 118 -16.58 -13.48 0.07
C THR A 118 -17.62 -12.45 -0.38
N GLU A 119 -18.66 -12.24 0.42
CA GLU A 119 -19.75 -11.32 0.06
C GLU A 119 -19.42 -9.87 0.39
N SER A 120 -18.75 -9.62 1.52
CA SER A 120 -18.35 -8.29 1.95
C SER A 120 -17.04 -8.32 2.72
N ILE A 121 -16.27 -7.24 2.63
CA ILE A 121 -15.11 -6.99 3.49
C ILE A 121 -15.56 -6.01 4.57
N ASP A 122 -15.55 -6.47 5.82
CA ASP A 122 -16.06 -5.73 6.96
C ASP A 122 -14.92 -4.96 7.63
N VAL A 123 -14.98 -3.62 7.60
CA VAL A 123 -14.04 -2.73 8.26
C VAL A 123 -14.70 -2.14 9.50
N GLU A 124 -14.16 -2.46 10.65
CA GLU A 124 -14.75 -2.19 11.96
C GLU A 124 -13.83 -1.30 12.81
N LEU A 125 -14.41 -0.29 13.43
CA LEU A 125 -13.77 0.51 14.47
C LEU A 125 -14.03 -0.15 15.82
N LEU A 126 -12.98 -0.52 16.53
CA LEU A 126 -13.02 -1.16 17.84
C LEU A 126 -12.60 -0.18 18.95
N ASP A 127 -13.15 -0.39 20.14
CA ASP A 127 -12.63 0.19 21.38
C ASP A 127 -11.26 -0.43 21.75
N ALA A 128 -10.52 0.21 22.65
CA ALA A 128 -9.17 -0.15 23.10
C ALA A 128 -9.03 -1.64 23.42
N ARG A 129 -10.01 -2.17 24.15
CA ARG A 129 -10.03 -3.57 24.60
C ARG A 129 -10.33 -4.57 23.46
N GLY A 130 -10.58 -4.10 22.25
CA GLY A 130 -10.87 -4.93 21.06
C GLY A 130 -12.22 -5.66 21.08
N HIS A 131 -12.96 -5.62 22.19
CA HIS A 131 -14.19 -6.41 22.35
C HIS A 131 -15.44 -5.76 21.78
N LYS A 132 -15.46 -4.42 21.65
CA LYS A 132 -16.67 -3.68 21.30
C LYS A 132 -16.51 -2.97 19.97
N VAL A 133 -17.39 -3.28 19.03
CA VAL A 133 -17.50 -2.58 17.74
C VAL A 133 -18.21 -1.24 17.96
N LEU A 134 -17.51 -0.16 17.69
CA LEU A 134 -18.01 1.21 17.81
C LEU A 134 -18.76 1.63 16.54
N ALA A 135 -18.20 1.31 15.38
CA ALA A 135 -18.77 1.58 14.06
C ALA A 135 -18.26 0.55 13.03
N SER A 136 -18.96 0.39 11.91
CA SER A 136 -18.58 -0.56 10.85
C SER A 136 -18.95 -0.04 9.46
N VAL A 137 -18.13 -0.32 8.46
CA VAL A 137 -18.44 -0.15 7.04
C VAL A 137 -18.20 -1.47 6.31
N LYS A 138 -19.04 -1.80 5.33
CA LYS A 138 -18.90 -2.98 4.49
C LYS A 138 -18.47 -2.54 3.10
N LEU A 139 -17.39 -3.12 2.59
CA LEU A 139 -16.91 -2.92 1.23
C LEU A 139 -17.39 -4.08 0.36
N ASP A 140 -17.83 -3.78 -0.86
CA ASP A 140 -18.13 -4.79 -1.88
C ASP A 140 -16.84 -5.15 -2.62
N PRO A 141 -16.39 -6.43 -2.60
CA PRO A 141 -15.12 -6.83 -3.23
C PRO A 141 -15.04 -6.49 -4.73
N ILE A 142 -16.17 -6.38 -5.43
CA ILE A 142 -16.16 -6.12 -6.87
C ILE A 142 -16.20 -4.63 -7.14
N GLN A 143 -17.15 -3.92 -6.53
CA GLN A 143 -17.40 -2.51 -6.80
C GLN A 143 -16.36 -1.60 -6.13
N ASP A 144 -15.92 -1.93 -4.92
CA ASP A 144 -14.99 -1.10 -4.16
C ASP A 144 -13.53 -1.51 -4.35
N VAL A 145 -13.25 -2.76 -4.77
CA VAL A 145 -11.89 -3.30 -4.86
C VAL A 145 -11.50 -3.66 -6.29
N LEU A 146 -12.16 -4.64 -6.94
CA LEU A 146 -11.74 -5.16 -8.25
C LEU A 146 -12.06 -4.27 -9.45
N ARG A 147 -13.08 -3.42 -9.35
CA ARG A 147 -13.47 -2.48 -10.41
C ARG A 147 -13.57 -1.08 -9.85
N PRO A 148 -12.48 -0.54 -9.28
CA PRO A 148 -12.53 0.79 -8.74
C PRO A 148 -12.72 1.74 -9.92
N LYS A 149 -13.70 2.65 -9.82
CA LYS A 149 -13.91 3.67 -10.86
C LYS A 149 -12.68 4.56 -11.05
N GLN A 150 -11.82 4.62 -10.04
CA GLN A 150 -10.57 5.38 -10.02
C GLN A 150 -9.52 4.54 -9.29
N LEU A 151 -8.39 4.28 -9.95
CA LEU A 151 -7.45 3.21 -9.58
C LEU A 151 -6.87 3.32 -8.17
N LEU A 152 -6.68 4.52 -7.61
CA LEU A 152 -5.95 4.68 -6.34
C LEU A 152 -6.38 5.96 -5.60
N HIS A 153 -7.64 6.05 -5.16
CA HIS A 153 -8.05 7.17 -4.31
C HIS A 153 -8.23 6.79 -2.85
N GLU A 154 -7.64 7.65 -2.03
CA GLU A 154 -8.01 7.81 -0.65
C GLU A 154 -9.50 8.15 -0.56
N LYS A 155 -10.29 7.21 -0.03
CA LYS A 155 -11.74 7.30 0.04
C LYS A 155 -12.16 7.50 1.49
N VAL A 156 -12.85 8.61 1.77
CA VAL A 156 -13.47 8.85 3.08
C VAL A 156 -14.89 8.29 3.07
N MET A 157 -15.09 7.19 3.79
CA MET A 157 -16.37 6.48 3.83
C MET A 157 -17.09 6.69 5.15
N PRO A 158 -18.40 6.98 5.14
CA PRO A 158 -19.20 7.00 6.35
C PRO A 158 -19.33 5.59 6.92
N MET A 159 -19.18 5.45 8.24
CA MET A 159 -19.37 4.18 8.93
C MET A 159 -20.74 4.15 9.62
N LYS A 160 -21.35 2.97 9.68
CA LYS A 160 -22.58 2.75 10.45
C LYS A 160 -22.22 2.65 11.94
N GLN A 161 -22.73 3.58 12.74
CA GLN A 161 -22.56 3.55 14.19
C GLN A 161 -23.20 2.30 14.80
N LYS A 162 -22.45 1.58 15.64
CA LYS A 162 -22.89 0.37 16.35
C LYS A 162 -23.03 0.57 17.85
N SER A 163 -22.37 1.57 18.41
CA SER A 163 -22.45 1.86 19.84
C SER A 163 -22.54 3.35 20.17
N LYS A 164 -23.14 3.66 21.33
CA LYS A 164 -23.17 5.03 21.87
C LYS A 164 -21.75 5.49 22.22
N GLY A 165 -21.42 6.74 21.91
CA GLY A 165 -20.14 7.37 22.25
C GLY A 165 -19.31 7.83 21.05
N VAL A 166 -19.66 7.43 19.83
CA VAL A 166 -19.00 7.88 18.60
C VAL A 166 -20.04 8.52 17.70
N LEU A 167 -19.90 9.79 17.35
CA LEU A 167 -20.83 10.50 16.46
C LEU A 167 -20.20 10.72 15.09
N ASN A 168 -21.01 10.50 14.05
CA ASN A 168 -20.63 10.68 12.64
C ASN A 168 -19.28 10.01 12.27
N PRO A 169 -19.05 8.73 12.60
CA PRO A 169 -17.79 8.07 12.28
C PRO A 169 -17.58 7.98 10.77
N ARG A 170 -16.41 8.41 10.29
CA ARG A 170 -15.96 8.25 8.90
C ARG A 170 -14.55 7.67 8.92
N ILE A 171 -14.25 6.76 8.00
CA ILE A 171 -12.92 6.17 7.88
C ILE A 171 -12.31 6.57 6.55
N LYS A 172 -11.02 6.92 6.57
CA LYS A 172 -10.23 7.28 5.41
C LYS A 172 -9.31 6.10 5.09
N LEU A 173 -9.56 5.46 3.94
CA LEU A 173 -8.85 4.24 3.51
C LEU A 173 -8.31 4.43 2.10
N THR A 174 -7.19 3.77 1.82
CA THR A 174 -6.75 3.48 0.45
C THR A 174 -6.74 1.97 0.27
N VAL A 175 -7.32 1.51 -0.83
CA VAL A 175 -7.38 0.09 -1.18
C VAL A 175 -6.49 -0.14 -2.39
N MET A 176 -5.66 -1.17 -2.32
CA MET A 176 -4.76 -1.57 -3.40
C MET A 176 -4.91 -3.07 -3.65
N LEU A 177 -4.99 -3.41 -4.92
CA LEU A 177 -4.90 -4.79 -5.39
C LEU A 177 -3.47 -5.07 -5.78
N GLU A 178 -2.94 -6.17 -5.28
CA GLU A 178 -1.70 -6.71 -5.79
C GLU A 178 -2.02 -7.48 -7.06
N SER A 179 -2.16 -6.74 -8.18
CA SER A 179 -2.20 -7.38 -9.48
C SER A 179 -0.76 -7.74 -9.86
N ALA A 180 -0.53 -8.99 -10.25
CA ALA A 180 0.81 -9.48 -10.63
C ALA A 180 1.42 -8.62 -11.75
N ASP A 181 0.57 -8.07 -12.65
CA ASP A 181 1.01 -7.29 -13.79
C ASP A 181 1.38 -5.83 -13.43
N GLU A 182 0.67 -5.18 -12.49
CA GLU A 182 1.02 -3.80 -12.04
C GLU A 182 2.13 -3.80 -10.98
N ALA A 183 2.34 -4.92 -10.28
CA ALA A 183 3.47 -5.07 -9.37
C ALA A 183 4.80 -4.95 -10.14
N GLU A 184 4.89 -5.54 -11.34
CA GLU A 184 6.11 -5.53 -12.17
C GLU A 184 6.34 -4.22 -12.93
N GLN A 185 5.27 -3.52 -13.35
CA GLN A 185 5.37 -2.18 -13.93
C GLN A 185 5.44 -1.10 -12.83
N GLY A 186 6.52 -1.11 -12.06
CA GLY A 186 6.75 -0.07 -11.05
C GLY A 186 6.76 1.34 -11.64
N LEU A 187 6.19 2.30 -10.91
CA LEU A 187 6.27 3.76 -11.21
C LEU A 187 7.71 4.25 -11.40
N LEU A 188 8.69 3.53 -10.86
CA LEU A 188 10.12 3.77 -11.04
C LEU A 188 10.70 2.55 -11.77
N SER A 189 10.85 2.67 -13.08
CA SER A 189 11.39 1.57 -13.88
C SER A 189 12.85 1.31 -13.51
N GLY A 190 13.17 0.07 -13.13
CA GLY A 190 14.56 -0.38 -12.98
C GLY A 190 15.23 -0.11 -11.62
N VAL A 191 14.50 0.24 -10.58
CA VAL A 191 15.07 0.36 -9.22
C VAL A 191 14.54 -0.73 -8.29
N ASP A 192 15.18 -1.90 -8.35
CA ASP A 192 15.00 -2.94 -7.33
C ASP A 192 15.80 -2.55 -6.08
N ILE A 193 15.09 -2.18 -5.03
CA ILE A 193 15.69 -1.68 -3.78
C ILE A 193 15.58 -2.75 -2.69
N GLY A 194 14.97 -3.91 -2.97
CA GLY A 194 14.63 -4.87 -1.92
C GLY A 194 13.77 -4.25 -0.82
N LEU A 195 12.93 -3.25 -1.15
CA LEU A 195 11.96 -2.68 -0.22
C LEU A 195 10.91 -3.74 0.13
N GLY A 196 10.44 -3.72 1.37
CA GLY A 196 9.27 -4.51 1.75
C GLY A 196 8.05 -4.09 0.91
N ALA A 197 7.09 -5.01 0.74
CA ALA A 197 5.87 -4.74 -0.03
C ALA A 197 5.10 -3.51 0.50
N GLU A 198 5.01 -3.38 1.84
CA GLU A 198 4.35 -2.26 2.52
C GLU A 198 5.00 -0.90 2.23
N ALA A 199 6.33 -0.88 2.29
CA ALA A 199 7.18 0.26 2.00
C ALA A 199 7.02 0.75 0.55
N ASN A 200 7.12 -0.19 -0.40
CA ASN A 200 6.94 0.06 -1.81
C ASN A 200 5.52 0.59 -2.11
N MET A 201 4.51 0.03 -1.46
CA MET A 201 3.14 0.48 -1.59
C MET A 201 2.96 1.94 -1.15
N MET A 202 3.43 2.29 0.05
CA MET A 202 3.34 3.66 0.55
C MET A 202 4.12 4.65 -0.32
N LEU A 203 5.29 4.23 -0.83
CA LEU A 203 6.07 5.00 -1.78
C LEU A 203 5.26 5.29 -3.06
N ARG A 204 4.66 4.25 -3.68
CA ARG A 204 3.84 4.39 -4.89
C ARG A 204 2.69 5.36 -4.68
N GLN A 205 1.98 5.23 -3.55
CA GLN A 205 0.89 6.13 -3.22
C GLN A 205 1.36 7.59 -3.09
N GLN A 206 2.51 7.81 -2.47
CA GLN A 206 3.05 9.16 -2.32
C GLN A 206 3.47 9.77 -3.66
N LEU A 207 4.11 8.98 -4.53
CA LEU A 207 4.51 9.44 -5.86
C LEU A 207 3.29 9.73 -6.73
N GLN A 208 2.26 8.89 -6.67
CA GLN A 208 1.02 9.14 -7.41
C GLN A 208 0.28 10.37 -6.91
N LYS A 209 0.26 10.61 -5.59
CA LYS A 209 -0.29 11.85 -5.04
C LYS A 209 0.41 13.08 -5.64
N VAL A 210 1.73 13.03 -5.74
CA VAL A 210 2.51 14.10 -6.39
C VAL A 210 2.14 14.24 -7.87
N LEU A 211 2.02 13.13 -8.62
CA LEU A 211 1.60 13.18 -10.02
C LEU A 211 0.22 13.84 -10.19
N LEU A 212 -0.76 13.43 -9.37
CA LEU A 212 -2.10 14.00 -9.42
C LEU A 212 -2.11 15.49 -9.06
N GLU A 213 -1.34 15.89 -8.05
CA GLU A 213 -1.20 17.31 -7.69
C GLU A 213 -0.59 18.14 -8.84
N GLU A 214 0.35 17.58 -9.59
CA GLU A 214 0.94 18.25 -10.76
C GLU A 214 -0.03 18.32 -11.94
N GLU A 215 -0.76 17.25 -12.27
CA GLU A 215 -1.81 17.27 -13.29
C GLU A 215 -2.89 18.33 -12.99
N LEU A 216 -3.29 18.45 -11.71
CA LEU A 216 -4.21 19.48 -11.27
C LEU A 216 -3.63 20.90 -11.39
N ARG A 217 -2.31 21.08 -11.25
CA ARG A 217 -1.66 22.39 -11.48
C ARG A 217 -1.63 22.73 -12.96
N GLU A 218 -1.26 21.78 -13.81
CA GLU A 218 -1.21 21.97 -15.27
C GLU A 218 -2.59 22.34 -15.84
N THR A 219 -3.65 21.67 -15.42
CA THR A 219 -5.02 21.99 -15.86
C THR A 219 -5.46 23.42 -15.49
N ASN A 220 -5.07 23.93 -14.31
CA ASN A 220 -5.37 25.30 -13.90
C ASN A 220 -4.56 26.35 -14.68
N GLU A 221 -3.35 26.03 -15.13
CA GLU A 221 -2.50 26.96 -15.92
C GLU A 221 -2.92 27.02 -17.39
N MET A 222 -3.48 25.94 -17.95
CA MET A 222 -3.97 25.91 -19.35
C MET A 222 -5.15 26.85 -19.61
N GLU A 223 -5.99 27.15 -18.60
CA GLU A 223 -7.05 28.17 -18.74
C GLU A 223 -6.49 29.60 -18.93
N GLY A 224 -5.18 29.81 -18.69
CA GLY A 224 -4.46 31.08 -18.82
C GLY A 224 -3.89 31.42 -20.21
N GLY A 225 -4.10 30.60 -21.24
CA GLY A 225 -3.98 31.03 -22.65
C GLY A 225 -2.58 31.23 -23.25
N THR A 226 -1.55 30.54 -22.77
CA THR A 226 -0.23 30.55 -23.45
C THR A 226 0.21 29.13 -23.79
N GLU A 227 0.11 28.75 -25.07
CA GLU A 227 0.56 27.45 -25.61
C GLU A 227 2.08 27.30 -25.43
N SER A 228 2.51 26.75 -24.31
CA SER A 228 3.91 26.38 -24.09
C SER A 228 4.12 24.94 -24.56
N HIS A 229 4.82 24.81 -25.69
CA HIS A 229 5.37 23.55 -26.17
C HIS A 229 6.37 22.98 -25.14
N GLY A 230 5.97 21.94 -24.40
CA GLY A 230 6.83 21.30 -23.42
C GLY A 230 6.37 19.90 -23.05
N GLN A 231 6.45 18.96 -23.99
CA GLN A 231 6.09 17.55 -23.82
C GLN A 231 7.15 16.75 -23.02
N GLY A 232 7.72 17.34 -21.97
CA GLY A 232 8.72 16.70 -21.12
C GLY A 232 8.06 16.16 -19.85
N GLY A 233 7.66 14.88 -19.87
CA GLY A 233 7.22 14.20 -18.65
C GLY A 233 8.27 14.31 -17.54
N MET A 234 7.80 14.44 -16.30
CA MET A 234 8.65 14.58 -15.12
C MET A 234 9.58 13.36 -15.00
N SER A 235 10.88 13.59 -14.82
CA SER A 235 11.82 12.47 -14.66
C SER A 235 11.59 11.74 -13.34
N ASP A 236 11.84 10.42 -13.29
CA ASP A 236 11.73 9.61 -12.06
C ASP A 236 12.45 10.23 -10.86
N LEU A 237 13.63 10.81 -11.10
CA LEU A 237 14.44 11.48 -10.08
C LEU A 237 13.77 12.75 -9.54
N GLU A 238 13.12 13.52 -10.41
CA GLU A 238 12.37 14.72 -10.04
C GLU A 238 11.08 14.36 -9.29
N LEU A 239 10.36 13.35 -9.76
CA LEU A 239 9.17 12.85 -9.09
C LEU A 239 9.49 12.39 -7.66
N LEU A 240 10.58 11.64 -7.49
CA LEU A 240 11.04 11.20 -6.18
C LEU A 240 11.54 12.36 -5.30
N ALA A 241 12.21 13.34 -5.88
CA ALA A 241 12.63 14.56 -5.17
C ALA A 241 11.42 15.33 -4.63
N LYS A 242 10.35 15.49 -5.42
CA LYS A 242 9.07 16.06 -4.97
C LYS A 242 8.40 15.19 -3.92
N GLY A 243 8.46 13.87 -4.10
CA GLY A 243 8.02 12.91 -3.10
C GLY A 243 8.70 13.12 -1.75
N CYS A 244 10.00 13.49 -1.72
CA CYS A 244 10.75 13.80 -0.50
C CYS A 244 10.46 15.19 0.09
N CYS A 245 9.39 15.86 -0.33
CA CYS A 245 8.95 17.14 0.25
C CYS A 245 7.76 16.93 1.19
N GLY A 246 7.71 17.69 2.29
CA GLY A 246 6.61 17.59 3.25
C GLY A 246 6.88 18.23 4.62
N PRO A 247 5.83 18.40 5.43
CA PRO A 247 5.95 18.96 6.77
C PRO A 247 6.54 17.95 7.77
N LEU A 248 7.43 18.41 8.63
CA LEU A 248 8.09 17.63 9.68
C LEU A 248 8.27 18.48 10.95
N GLU A 249 8.43 17.85 12.11
CA GLU A 249 8.83 18.53 13.35
C GLU A 249 10.34 18.30 13.56
N MET A 250 11.15 19.35 13.40
CA MET A 250 12.60 19.29 13.57
C MET A 250 12.97 19.49 15.04
N PHE A 251 13.88 18.64 15.55
CA PHE A 251 14.45 18.81 16.88
C PHE A 251 15.64 19.77 16.84
N GLY A 252 15.52 20.89 17.56
CA GLY A 252 16.58 21.87 17.74
C GLY A 252 17.46 21.61 18.96
N ALA A 253 18.32 22.58 19.26
CA ALA A 253 19.11 22.57 20.50
C ALA A 253 18.18 22.66 21.72
N TRP A 254 18.62 22.07 22.85
CA TRP A 254 17.90 22.13 24.13
C TRP A 254 16.50 21.52 24.12
N GLY A 255 16.21 20.61 23.17
CA GLY A 255 14.92 19.95 23.06
C GLY A 255 13.81 20.83 22.46
N ALA A 256 14.16 22.01 21.93
CA ALA A 256 13.24 22.82 21.14
C ALA A 256 12.71 22.01 19.95
N LYS A 257 11.46 22.25 19.59
CA LYS A 257 10.80 21.61 18.46
C LYS A 257 10.19 22.68 17.58
N GLU A 258 10.40 22.58 16.28
CA GLU A 258 9.86 23.52 15.31
C GLU A 258 9.22 22.74 14.16
N THR A 259 7.99 23.11 13.81
CA THR A 259 7.36 22.62 12.58
C THR A 259 8.03 23.29 11.40
N VAL A 260 8.59 22.48 10.51
CA VAL A 260 9.31 22.92 9.32
C VAL A 260 8.74 22.21 8.09
N PHE A 261 9.01 22.78 6.92
CA PHE A 261 8.79 22.12 5.64
C PHE A 261 10.15 21.67 5.08
N ILE A 262 10.29 20.38 4.85
CA ILE A 262 11.45 19.81 4.18
C ILE A 262 11.15 19.73 2.69
N GLY A 263 12.14 20.04 1.87
CA GLY A 263 12.01 19.91 0.42
C GLY A 263 13.33 19.64 -0.27
N VAL A 264 13.26 19.01 -1.43
CA VAL A 264 14.41 18.78 -2.30
C VAL A 264 14.31 19.70 -3.51
N ARG A 265 15.35 20.49 -3.75
CA ARG A 265 15.49 21.30 -4.97
C ARG A 265 16.52 20.68 -5.89
N GLY A 266 16.27 20.72 -7.20
CA GLY A 266 17.16 20.21 -8.23
C GLY A 266 17.11 21.06 -9.51
N PRO A 267 17.64 20.53 -10.62
CA PRO A 267 17.44 21.11 -11.94
C PRO A 267 15.95 21.31 -12.25
N PRO A 268 15.58 22.35 -13.01
CA PRO A 268 16.45 23.33 -13.68
C PRO A 268 17.01 24.42 -12.75
N ASN A 269 16.41 24.62 -11.57
CA ASN A 269 16.73 25.72 -10.66
C ASN A 269 18.12 25.62 -10.03
N SER A 270 18.65 24.41 -9.86
CA SER A 270 19.99 24.17 -9.32
C SER A 270 20.73 23.09 -10.11
N LYS A 271 22.06 23.21 -10.25
CA LYS A 271 22.89 22.20 -10.96
C LYS A 271 23.00 20.87 -10.22
N ARG A 272 22.68 20.85 -8.92
CA ARG A 272 22.73 19.68 -8.04
C ARG A 272 21.43 19.62 -7.24
N TYR A 273 21.13 18.46 -6.67
CA TYR A 273 20.01 18.36 -5.75
C TYR A 273 20.43 18.69 -4.32
N TYR A 274 19.61 19.50 -3.66
CA TYR A 274 19.80 19.94 -2.29
C TYR A 274 18.56 19.65 -1.46
N LEU A 275 18.77 19.05 -0.29
CA LEU A 275 17.78 18.97 0.77
C LEU A 275 17.81 20.27 1.59
N GLY A 276 16.69 20.96 1.69
CA GLY A 276 16.58 22.18 2.48
C GLY A 276 15.51 22.11 3.56
N VAL A 277 15.60 23.03 4.52
CA VAL A 277 14.61 23.24 5.58
C VAL A 277 14.02 24.65 5.47
N TRP A 278 12.70 24.74 5.41
CA TRP A 278 11.94 25.99 5.35
C TRP A 278 10.95 26.08 6.50
N LYS A 279 10.48 27.30 6.80
CA LYS A 279 9.47 27.52 7.84
C LYS A 279 8.12 26.91 7.48
N ASN A 280 7.76 26.96 6.20
CA ASN A 280 6.49 26.46 5.67
C ASN A 280 6.60 26.17 4.16
N GLN A 281 5.56 25.54 3.60
CA GLN A 281 5.48 25.17 2.19
C GLN A 281 5.55 26.39 1.25
N GLU A 282 4.85 27.47 1.59
CA GLU A 282 4.85 28.71 0.79
C GLU A 282 6.26 29.30 0.63
N SER A 283 7.10 29.24 1.69
CA SER A 283 8.50 29.67 1.65
C SER A 283 9.36 28.79 0.76
N PHE A 284 9.03 27.50 0.66
CA PHE A 284 9.69 26.56 -0.23
C PHE A 284 9.31 26.82 -1.69
N GLU A 285 8.01 26.98 -1.98
CA GLU A 285 7.47 27.15 -3.34
C GLU A 285 7.93 28.46 -3.99
N ARG A 286 7.89 29.57 -3.24
CA ARG A 286 8.23 30.88 -3.81
C ARG A 286 9.72 31.09 -4.07
N ALA A 287 10.57 30.13 -3.71
CA ALA A 287 12.02 30.21 -3.81
C ALA A 287 12.69 31.43 -3.15
N PHE A 288 11.96 32.27 -2.40
CA PHE A 288 12.46 33.54 -1.85
C PHE A 288 13.68 33.38 -0.96
N ASN A 289 13.74 32.30 -0.17
CA ASN A 289 14.83 32.04 0.75
C ASN A 289 15.49 30.69 0.44
N LYS A 290 16.83 30.66 0.53
CA LYS A 290 17.57 29.39 0.61
C LYS A 290 17.13 28.66 1.88
N GLY A 291 16.93 27.36 1.77
CA GLY A 291 16.65 26.53 2.94
C GLY A 291 17.80 26.66 3.94
N SER A 292 17.50 26.62 5.23
CA SER A 292 18.52 26.72 6.28
C SER A 292 18.30 25.60 7.30
N PRO A 293 19.13 24.54 7.29
CA PRO A 293 20.28 24.31 6.40
C PRO A 293 19.92 23.89 4.97
N GLU A 294 20.87 24.04 4.05
CA GLU A 294 20.85 23.50 2.68
C GLU A 294 21.96 22.43 2.56
N ILE A 295 21.58 21.20 2.22
CA ILE A 295 22.44 20.01 2.25
C ILE A 295 22.50 19.42 0.85
N ASP A 296 23.68 19.40 0.22
CA ASP A 296 23.90 18.67 -1.03
C ASP A 296 23.65 17.18 -0.77
N LEU A 297 22.71 16.57 -1.50
CA LEU A 297 22.28 15.19 -1.26
C LEU A 297 23.42 14.18 -1.42
N LEU A 298 24.45 14.47 -2.22
CA LEU A 298 25.66 13.64 -2.33
C LEU A 298 26.57 13.68 -1.09
N ARG A 299 26.23 14.51 -0.10
CA ARG A 299 26.94 14.66 1.17
C ARG A 299 26.17 14.07 2.34
N VAL A 300 24.97 13.56 2.10
CA VAL A 300 24.23 12.77 3.07
C VAL A 300 24.97 11.44 3.22
N THR A 301 25.35 11.11 4.45
CA THR A 301 26.09 9.88 4.75
C THR A 301 25.15 8.72 5.08
N SER A 302 24.01 9.01 5.70
CA SER A 302 23.00 7.99 6.04
C SER A 302 21.68 8.63 6.43
N VAL A 303 20.58 7.95 6.14
CA VAL A 303 19.26 8.23 6.70
C VAL A 303 18.85 7.00 7.51
N GLN A 304 18.41 7.19 8.75
CA GLN A 304 18.16 6.08 9.68
C GLN A 304 16.94 6.34 10.57
N PRO A 305 16.12 5.31 10.86
CA PRO A 305 15.10 5.41 11.87
C PRO A 305 15.72 5.56 13.27
N ASP A 306 15.05 6.30 14.16
CA ASP A 306 15.43 6.36 15.57
C ASP A 306 15.00 5.06 16.27
N PRO A 307 15.92 4.35 16.95
CA PRO A 307 15.60 3.06 17.56
C PRO A 307 14.69 3.17 18.79
N GLY A 308 14.66 4.34 19.46
CA GLY A 308 13.85 4.55 20.65
C GLY A 308 12.51 5.23 20.39
N ARG A 309 12.29 5.75 19.18
CA ARG A 309 11.13 6.58 18.83
C ARG A 309 10.61 6.19 17.45
N THR A 310 9.45 5.54 17.42
CA THR A 310 8.80 5.05 16.20
C THR A 310 8.45 6.16 15.21
N GLU A 311 8.20 7.38 15.70
CA GLU A 311 7.83 8.54 14.88
C GLU A 311 9.04 9.40 14.45
N VAL A 312 10.28 9.00 14.74
CA VAL A 312 11.47 9.85 14.55
C VAL A 312 12.50 9.18 13.66
N PHE A 313 13.10 9.95 12.76
CA PHE A 313 14.27 9.53 11.97
C PHE A 313 15.35 10.61 11.97
N ALA A 314 16.54 10.25 11.51
CA ALA A 314 17.68 11.15 11.44
C ALA A 314 18.35 11.12 10.06
N VAL A 315 18.84 12.29 9.64
CA VAL A 315 19.65 12.50 8.44
C VAL A 315 21.04 12.94 8.89
N ASN A 316 22.04 12.08 8.68
CA ASN A 316 23.44 12.39 8.94
C ASN A 316 24.10 12.89 7.64
N TYR A 317 24.86 13.98 7.71
CA TYR A 317 25.48 14.58 6.53
C TYR A 317 26.80 15.28 6.87
N LEU A 318 27.58 15.63 5.85
CA LEU A 318 28.81 16.42 5.98
C LEU A 318 28.55 17.88 5.59
N ASP A 319 28.82 18.83 6.50
CA ASP A 319 28.71 20.27 6.23
C ASP A 319 29.86 20.79 5.36
N GLY A 320 29.85 22.06 4.93
CA GLY A 320 30.90 22.69 4.12
C GLY A 320 32.35 22.36 4.52
N HIS A 321 32.61 22.16 5.81
CA HIS A 321 33.91 21.89 6.39
C HIS A 321 34.19 20.38 6.60
N LYS A 322 33.36 19.51 6.03
CA LYS A 322 33.39 18.05 6.17
C LYS A 322 33.18 17.59 7.62
N VAL A 323 32.54 18.40 8.44
CA VAL A 323 32.15 18.01 9.80
C VAL A 323 30.82 17.26 9.73
N LYS A 324 30.75 16.14 10.43
CA LYS A 324 29.51 15.36 10.54
C LYS A 324 28.47 16.16 11.33
N LYS A 325 27.30 16.36 10.72
CA LYS A 325 26.12 16.97 11.31
C LYS A 325 24.96 15.99 11.25
N LYS A 326 23.98 16.19 12.12
CA LYS A 326 22.78 15.35 12.24
C LYS A 326 21.56 16.26 12.31
N LEU A 327 20.57 16.02 11.45
CA LEU A 327 19.21 16.51 11.63
C LEU A 327 18.34 15.36 12.14
N THR A 328 17.43 15.69 13.05
CA THR A 328 16.48 14.73 13.61
C THR A 328 15.08 15.28 13.39
N PHE A 329 14.20 14.46 12.82
CA PHE A 329 12.85 14.84 12.45
C PHE A 329 11.85 13.89 13.05
N ARG A 330 10.73 14.44 13.53
CA ARG A 330 9.53 13.68 13.83
C ARG A 330 8.55 13.84 12.67
N ILE A 331 7.95 12.73 12.29
CA ILE A 331 6.95 12.66 11.23
C ILE A 331 5.67 13.44 11.59
N LEU A 332 5.05 14.06 10.59
CA LEU A 332 3.75 14.72 10.72
C LEU A 332 2.72 14.22 9.70
N ASP A 333 3.14 13.70 8.55
CA ASP A 333 2.26 13.41 7.41
C ASP A 333 2.23 11.95 6.97
N ARG A 334 3.37 11.27 6.98
CA ARG A 334 3.53 9.86 6.55
C ARG A 334 4.44 9.10 7.51
N ASN A 335 4.43 7.77 7.43
CA ASN A 335 5.22 6.93 8.32
C ASN A 335 6.74 7.22 8.19
N ARG A 336 7.47 7.02 9.29
CA ARG A 336 8.92 7.22 9.40
C ARG A 336 9.68 6.41 8.36
N ASP A 337 9.31 5.14 8.20
CA ASP A 337 10.06 4.22 7.35
C ASP A 337 9.96 4.63 5.87
N VAL A 338 8.79 5.13 5.45
CA VAL A 338 8.59 5.73 4.12
C VAL A 338 9.52 6.91 3.89
N TRP A 339 9.62 7.83 4.86
CA TRP A 339 10.54 8.97 4.76
C TRP A 339 12.00 8.50 4.60
N VAL A 340 12.43 7.54 5.42
CA VAL A 340 13.79 6.99 5.36
C VAL A 340 14.07 6.36 4.00
N GLU A 341 13.15 5.54 3.50
CA GLU A 341 13.29 4.82 2.24
C GLU A 341 13.28 5.74 1.03
N MET A 342 12.38 6.72 1.00
CA MET A 342 12.32 7.74 -0.05
C MET A 342 13.64 8.47 -0.19
N PHE A 343 14.21 8.92 0.94
CA PHE A 343 15.51 9.59 0.92
C PHE A 343 16.64 8.65 0.50
N MET A 344 16.68 7.42 1.03
CA MET A 344 17.70 6.44 0.66
C MET A 344 17.68 6.14 -0.84
N LEU A 345 16.49 5.96 -1.42
CA LEU A 345 16.30 5.74 -2.84
C LEU A 345 16.76 6.95 -3.65
N LEU A 346 16.36 8.15 -3.26
CA LEU A 346 16.73 9.38 -3.96
C LEU A 346 18.25 9.57 -3.99
N ILE A 347 18.90 9.35 -2.84
CA ILE A 347 20.36 9.44 -2.71
C ILE A 347 21.03 8.38 -3.58
N LYS A 348 20.54 7.13 -3.58
CA LYS A 348 21.07 6.05 -4.43
C LYS A 348 21.01 6.43 -5.91
N MET A 349 19.85 6.84 -6.41
CA MET A 349 19.67 7.25 -7.81
C MET A 349 20.61 8.40 -8.21
N MET A 350 20.84 9.36 -7.31
CA MET A 350 21.79 10.44 -7.56
C MET A 350 23.24 9.96 -7.65
N HIS A 351 23.63 9.02 -6.79
CA HIS A 351 24.96 8.41 -6.85
C HIS A 351 25.16 7.64 -8.17
N ASP A 352 24.16 6.84 -8.57
CA ASP A 352 24.19 6.08 -9.81
C ASP A 352 24.29 7.00 -11.03
N GLN A 353 23.48 8.08 -11.08
CA GLN A 353 23.54 9.06 -12.16
C GLN A 353 24.91 9.76 -12.24
N LYS A 354 25.54 10.04 -11.09
CA LYS A 354 26.89 10.62 -11.04
C LYS A 354 27.93 9.63 -11.55
N GLU A 355 27.83 8.36 -11.20
CA GLU A 355 28.73 7.31 -11.67
C GLU A 355 28.60 7.10 -13.18
N GLN A 356 27.38 7.05 -13.71
CA GLN A 356 27.11 6.96 -15.15
C GLN A 356 27.71 8.16 -15.89
N LYS A 357 27.50 9.39 -15.42
CA LYS A 357 28.10 10.60 -16.00
C LYS A 357 29.64 10.57 -15.98
N LYS A 358 30.24 9.91 -14.99
CA LYS A 358 31.70 9.71 -14.94
C LYS A 358 32.15 8.68 -15.99
N LYS A 359 31.41 7.59 -16.17
CA LYS A 359 31.69 6.56 -17.18
C LYS A 359 31.58 7.10 -18.61
N THR A 360 30.59 7.94 -18.91
CA THR A 360 30.41 8.52 -20.27
C THR A 360 31.45 9.59 -20.64
N ARG A 361 32.19 10.13 -19.66
CA ARG A 361 33.23 11.15 -19.91
C ARG A 361 34.63 10.57 -20.11
N LEU A 362 34.82 9.32 -19.73
CA LEU A 362 36.03 8.54 -19.99
C LEU A 362 35.88 7.85 -21.34
#